data_AF-A0A7W1BE37-F1
#
_entry.id   AF-A0A7W1BE37-F1
#
_cell.length_a   1.000
_cell.length_b   1.000
_cell.length_c   1.000
_cell.angle_alpha   90.00
_cell.angle_beta   90.00
_cell.angle_gamma   90.00
#
_symmetry.space_group_name_H-M   'P 1'
#
loop_
_entity.id
_entity.type
_entity.pdbx_description
1 polymer ?
#
loop_
_entity_poly.entity_id
_entity_poly.type
_entity_poly.pdbx_seq_one_letter_code
_entity_poly.pdbx_strand_id
1 'polypeptide(L)'
;MRTTLLSLQAHYRPAQLIVTHDLEDAAVLGDRIGILLDGTIAQLDPPERLSRRPASLAVARFLGIPNIVTGSIEAGQFRSALGPVPLEDDLPAGPAAAAFGSDALRADPCGSLRGVVRGLHHRPRGATLRVEVAGLELEAAAPVGRVPRPGEELSLGLETARVTVLPRPVDVDHWLRLLKDQLFQPIAPVIGRWVHPNLISLLALLAGLAAALLAAQGRTVGSFVAWSACRTLDGLDGSVARAVGRQSDFGGYLDTLTDFVVYAAVPVGVLLGHPSEAAWRAGLFLLAVFYVNAASWMYLAAILERRNRGVATTGERTTVTMPPAIVAGAETVIFYSVLLLVPAWATIIFWLMGTLVLLNVGLRLAWAWRRI
;
A
#
# COMPACT_ATOMS: atom_id res chain seq x y z
N MET A 1 34.17 18.56 -9.19
CA MET A 1 33.74 17.21 -9.62
C MET A 1 32.50 17.27 -10.52
N ARG A 2 31.42 17.96 -10.12
CA ARG A 2 30.19 18.19 -10.93
C ARG A 2 30.45 18.76 -12.33
N THR A 3 31.28 19.81 -12.43
CA THR A 3 31.66 20.45 -13.69
C THR A 3 32.50 19.56 -14.62
N THR A 4 33.32 18.68 -14.05
CA THR A 4 34.18 17.75 -14.81
C THR A 4 33.38 16.59 -15.42
N LEU A 5 32.34 16.11 -14.73
CA LEU A 5 31.43 15.09 -15.24
C LEU A 5 30.57 15.61 -16.40
N LEU A 6 30.05 16.84 -16.29
CA LEU A 6 29.29 17.49 -17.36
C LEU A 6 30.13 17.70 -18.64
N SER A 7 31.42 18.03 -18.52
CA SER A 7 32.31 18.19 -19.68
C SER A 7 32.63 16.88 -20.40
N LEU A 8 32.72 15.75 -19.68
CA LEU A 8 32.92 14.42 -20.27
C LEU A 8 31.64 13.90 -20.94
N GLN A 9 30.47 14.15 -20.33
CA GLN A 9 29.16 13.79 -20.88
C GLN A 9 28.91 14.48 -22.23
N ALA A 10 29.27 15.76 -22.34
CA ALA A 10 29.08 16.54 -23.57
C ALA A 10 29.94 16.06 -24.75
N HIS A 11 31.11 15.45 -24.49
CA HIS A 11 32.07 15.10 -25.53
C HIS A 11 32.00 13.63 -25.99
N TYR A 12 31.64 12.69 -25.11
CA TYR A 12 31.68 11.25 -25.41
C TYR A 12 30.33 10.52 -25.30
N ARG A 13 29.30 11.13 -24.67
CA ARG A 13 27.98 10.51 -24.40
C ARG A 13 28.00 9.01 -23.97
N PRO A 14 28.86 8.58 -23.02
CA PRO A 14 28.79 7.21 -22.52
C PRO A 14 27.49 7.01 -21.72
N ALA A 15 26.93 5.81 -21.75
CA ALA A 15 25.82 5.44 -20.87
C ALA A 15 26.27 5.50 -19.40
N GLN A 16 25.56 6.26 -18.57
CA GLN A 16 25.90 6.51 -17.17
C GLN A 16 24.70 6.24 -16.26
N LEU A 17 24.95 5.58 -15.14
CA LEU A 17 23.98 5.39 -14.06
C LEU A 17 24.52 6.07 -12.80
N ILE A 18 23.78 7.06 -12.30
CA ILE A 18 24.11 7.79 -11.08
C ILE A 18 23.05 7.46 -10.03
N VAL A 19 23.49 7.04 -8.85
CA VAL A 19 22.61 6.79 -7.70
C VAL A 19 22.87 7.88 -6.67
N THR A 20 21.83 8.63 -6.33
CA THR A 20 21.87 9.70 -5.33
C THR A 20 20.61 9.66 -4.47
N HIS A 21 20.72 10.17 -3.25
CA HIS A 21 19.58 10.40 -2.35
C HIS A 21 19.06 11.84 -2.47
N ASP A 22 19.74 12.70 -3.26
CA ASP A 22 19.36 14.08 -3.49
C ASP A 22 18.66 14.23 -4.85
N LEU A 23 17.41 14.69 -4.81
CA LEU A 23 16.57 14.92 -5.99
C LEU A 23 17.11 16.05 -6.88
N GLU A 24 17.77 17.07 -6.33
CA GLU A 24 18.32 18.18 -7.10
C GLU A 24 19.51 17.73 -7.95
N ASP A 25 20.36 16.86 -7.40
CA ASP A 25 21.47 16.27 -8.14
C ASP A 25 20.96 15.33 -9.25
N ALA A 26 19.94 14.52 -8.95
CA ALA A 26 19.30 13.66 -9.95
C ALA A 26 18.71 14.46 -11.11
N ALA A 27 18.03 15.59 -10.82
CA ALA A 27 17.40 16.46 -11.81
C ALA A 27 18.38 17.23 -12.70
N VAL A 28 19.59 17.52 -12.20
CA VAL A 28 20.60 18.24 -12.99
C VAL A 28 21.45 17.30 -13.85
N LEU A 29 21.69 16.09 -13.39
CA LEU A 29 22.65 15.17 -14.03
C LEU A 29 21.98 14.14 -14.95
N GLY A 30 20.72 13.78 -14.69
CA GLY A 30 20.04 12.69 -15.39
C GLY A 30 19.05 13.18 -16.46
N ASP A 31 19.13 12.60 -17.66
CA ASP A 31 18.09 12.74 -18.70
C ASP A 31 16.78 12.05 -18.28
N ARG A 32 16.89 11.01 -17.43
CA ARG A 32 15.79 10.30 -16.80
C ARG A 32 16.17 9.98 -15.36
N ILE A 33 15.19 10.04 -14.46
CA ILE A 33 15.37 9.71 -13.05
C ILE A 33 14.47 8.52 -12.71
N GLY A 34 15.07 7.50 -12.10
CA GLY A 34 14.34 6.36 -11.54
C GLY A 34 14.16 6.55 -10.04
N ILE A 35 12.92 6.64 -9.57
CA ILE A 35 12.58 6.67 -8.15
C ILE A 35 12.49 5.23 -7.63
N LEU A 36 13.26 4.90 -6.60
CA LEU A 36 13.28 3.59 -5.96
C LEU A 36 12.59 3.67 -4.60
N LEU A 37 11.48 2.95 -4.42
CA LEU A 37 10.76 2.83 -3.14
C LEU A 37 10.65 1.35 -2.77
N ASP A 38 10.98 1.00 -1.53
CA ASP A 38 10.93 -0.36 -0.99
C ASP A 38 11.62 -1.40 -1.90
N GLY A 39 12.76 -1.02 -2.49
CA GLY A 39 13.53 -1.89 -3.39
C GLY A 39 12.97 -2.02 -4.81
N THR A 40 11.94 -1.27 -5.18
CA THR A 40 11.30 -1.31 -6.50
C THR A 40 11.38 0.04 -7.21
N ILE A 41 11.56 0.07 -8.55
CA ILE A 41 11.35 1.34 -9.27
C ILE A 41 9.86 1.65 -9.21
N ALA A 42 9.53 2.72 -8.52
CA ALA A 42 8.17 3.24 -8.44
C ALA A 42 7.82 4.09 -9.68
N GLN A 43 8.80 4.79 -10.27
CA GLN A 43 8.62 5.57 -11.50
C GLN A 43 9.98 5.84 -12.19
N LEU A 44 10.02 5.84 -13.53
CA LEU A 44 11.21 6.18 -14.32
C LEU A 44 10.84 7.12 -15.47
N ASP A 45 11.09 8.41 -15.29
CA ASP A 45 10.66 9.46 -16.22
C ASP A 45 11.68 10.62 -16.25
N PRO A 46 11.56 11.54 -17.23
CA PRO A 46 12.28 12.81 -17.21
C PRO A 46 11.96 13.61 -15.94
N PRO A 47 12.92 14.42 -15.42
CA PRO A 47 12.73 15.20 -14.19
C PRO A 47 11.46 16.06 -14.19
N GLU A 48 11.12 16.67 -15.32
CA GLU A 48 9.96 17.57 -15.43
C GLU A 48 8.64 16.80 -15.29
N ARG A 49 8.58 15.57 -15.79
CA ARG A 49 7.37 14.75 -15.75
C ARG A 49 7.14 14.14 -14.36
N LEU A 50 8.19 13.78 -13.63
CA LEU A 50 8.08 13.20 -12.29
C LEU A 50 7.31 14.12 -11.33
N SER A 51 7.65 15.41 -11.33
CA SER A 51 6.98 16.41 -10.49
C SER A 51 5.55 16.70 -10.92
N ARG A 52 5.27 16.65 -12.24
CA ARG A 52 3.97 17.02 -12.81
C ARG A 52 2.96 15.88 -12.86
N ARG A 53 3.42 14.64 -13.04
CA ARG A 53 2.62 13.42 -13.21
C ARG A 53 3.26 12.28 -12.40
N PRO A 54 3.22 12.35 -11.05
CA PRO A 54 3.64 11.25 -10.22
C PRO A 54 2.80 10.00 -10.51
N ALA A 55 3.39 8.81 -10.52
CA ALA A 55 2.69 7.56 -10.82
C ALA A 55 1.86 7.04 -9.63
N SER A 56 2.16 7.49 -8.41
CA SER A 56 1.46 7.09 -7.19
C SER A 56 1.59 8.12 -6.09
N LEU A 57 0.77 7.97 -5.04
CA LEU A 57 0.85 8.85 -3.87
C LEU A 57 2.18 8.71 -3.12
N ALA A 58 2.77 7.51 -3.12
CA ALA A 58 4.08 7.27 -2.51
C ALA A 58 5.18 8.04 -3.26
N VAL A 59 5.13 8.03 -4.60
CA VAL A 59 6.04 8.82 -5.44
C VAL A 59 5.84 10.31 -5.24
N ALA A 60 4.60 10.79 -5.20
CA ALA A 60 4.29 12.20 -4.94
C ALA A 60 4.87 12.69 -3.61
N ARG A 61 4.73 11.87 -2.55
CA ARG A 61 5.31 12.15 -1.22
C ARG A 61 6.83 12.13 -1.23
N PHE A 62 7.44 11.14 -1.90
CA PHE A 62 8.90 11.03 -2.02
C PHE A 62 9.50 12.25 -2.75
N LEU A 63 8.82 12.73 -3.79
CA LEU A 63 9.19 13.93 -4.53
C LEU A 63 8.97 15.24 -3.75
N GLY A 64 8.36 15.18 -2.56
CA GLY A 64 8.06 16.37 -1.77
C GLY A 64 7.00 17.27 -2.40
N ILE A 65 6.05 16.70 -3.16
CA ILE A 65 4.93 17.48 -3.71
C ILE A 65 4.12 18.05 -2.54
N PRO A 66 3.98 19.38 -2.45
CA PRO A 66 3.52 20.03 -1.22
C PRO A 66 2.02 19.90 -0.98
N ASN A 67 1.22 19.76 -2.05
CA ASN A 67 -0.23 19.71 -1.94
C ASN A 67 -0.75 18.31 -2.29
N ILE A 68 -1.35 17.66 -1.30
CA ILE A 68 -2.04 16.39 -1.44
C ILE A 68 -3.43 16.53 -0.82
N VAL A 69 -4.47 16.49 -1.64
CA VAL A 69 -5.87 16.66 -1.21
C VAL A 69 -6.66 15.38 -1.46
N THR A 70 -7.38 14.93 -0.45
CA THR A 70 -8.20 13.71 -0.53
C THR A 70 -9.59 14.01 -1.09
N GLY A 71 -10.15 13.05 -1.84
CA GLY A 71 -11.48 13.17 -2.42
C GLY A 71 -11.98 11.85 -3.03
N SER A 72 -13.00 11.95 -3.88
CA SER A 72 -13.58 10.82 -4.61
C SER A 72 -13.68 11.13 -6.10
N ILE A 73 -13.57 10.10 -6.94
CA ILE A 73 -13.86 10.16 -8.37
C ILE A 73 -15.32 9.76 -8.56
N GLU A 74 -16.14 10.70 -9.05
CA GLU A 74 -17.57 10.52 -9.29
C GLU A 74 -17.95 11.21 -10.60
N ALA A 75 -18.66 10.49 -11.48
CA ALA A 75 -19.15 11.02 -12.76
C ALA A 75 -18.04 11.68 -13.62
N GLY A 76 -16.85 11.07 -13.69
CA GLY A 76 -15.72 11.57 -14.50
C GLY A 76 -15.02 12.81 -13.93
N GLN A 77 -15.28 13.17 -12.67
CA GLN A 77 -14.65 14.30 -11.99
C GLN A 77 -14.10 13.86 -10.64
N PHE A 78 -12.99 14.46 -10.23
CA PHE A 78 -12.49 14.37 -8.86
C PHE A 78 -13.17 15.44 -8.01
N ARG A 79 -13.90 15.03 -6.97
CA ARG A 79 -14.58 15.91 -6.01
C ARG A 79 -13.78 15.98 -4.71
N SER A 80 -13.52 17.20 -4.25
CA SER A 80 -12.84 17.45 -2.98
C SER A 80 -13.35 18.73 -2.31
N ALA A 81 -12.77 19.06 -1.14
CA ALA A 81 -13.03 20.34 -0.47
C ALA A 81 -12.63 21.57 -1.31
N LEU A 82 -11.77 21.39 -2.32
CA LEU A 82 -11.39 22.44 -3.28
C LEU A 82 -12.36 22.54 -4.48
N GLY A 83 -13.46 21.80 -4.45
CA GLY A 83 -14.40 21.72 -5.57
C GLY A 83 -14.04 20.63 -6.59
N PRO A 84 -14.77 20.60 -7.72
CA PRO A 84 -14.59 19.59 -8.76
C PRO A 84 -13.37 19.89 -9.65
N VAL A 85 -12.58 18.87 -9.92
CA VAL A 85 -11.48 18.88 -10.89
C VAL A 85 -11.86 17.91 -12.03
N PRO A 86 -11.95 18.37 -13.28
CA PRO A 86 -12.20 17.49 -14.42
C PRO A 86 -11.02 16.54 -14.62
N LEU A 87 -11.30 15.28 -14.95
CA LEU A 87 -10.28 14.28 -15.23
C LEU A 87 -9.94 14.28 -16.72
N GLU A 88 -8.65 14.22 -17.04
CA GLU A 88 -8.18 14.00 -18.42
C GLU A 88 -8.29 12.52 -18.83
N ASP A 89 -8.16 11.61 -17.86
CA ASP A 89 -8.17 10.16 -18.06
C ASP A 89 -9.44 9.52 -17.47
N ASP A 90 -9.90 8.42 -18.09
CA ASP A 90 -11.00 7.60 -17.57
C ASP A 90 -10.50 6.76 -16.38
N LEU A 91 -10.50 7.38 -15.20
CA LEU A 91 -10.12 6.74 -13.94
C LEU A 91 -11.35 6.09 -13.29
N PRO A 92 -11.18 4.91 -12.66
CA PRO A 92 -12.28 4.23 -11.99
C PRO A 92 -12.86 5.08 -10.85
N ALA A 93 -14.19 5.03 -10.71
CA ALA A 93 -14.87 5.68 -9.60
C ALA A 93 -14.39 5.12 -8.24
N GLY A 94 -14.29 6.00 -7.25
CA GLY A 94 -13.87 5.63 -5.90
C GLY A 94 -12.91 6.64 -5.26
N PRO A 95 -12.39 6.33 -4.05
CA PRO A 95 -11.47 7.21 -3.33
C PRO A 95 -10.20 7.52 -4.13
N ALA A 96 -9.78 8.78 -4.09
CA ALA A 96 -8.59 9.25 -4.78
C ALA A 96 -7.91 10.39 -3.99
N ALA A 97 -6.72 10.76 -4.44
CA ALA A 97 -6.04 11.96 -3.97
C ALA A 97 -5.54 12.78 -5.16
N ALA A 98 -5.77 14.09 -5.11
CA ALA A 98 -5.15 15.05 -6.01
C ALA A 98 -3.78 15.45 -5.47
N ALA A 99 -2.74 15.33 -6.28
CA ALA A 99 -1.39 15.79 -5.98
C ALA A 99 -1.00 16.90 -6.97
N PHE A 100 -0.52 18.04 -6.44
CA PHE A 100 -0.11 19.17 -7.27
C PHE A 100 0.97 20.04 -6.61
N GLY A 101 1.77 20.70 -7.43
CA GLY A 101 2.79 21.65 -6.98
C GLY A 101 2.20 22.95 -6.44
N SER A 102 3.02 23.75 -5.74
CA SER A 102 2.62 25.09 -5.31
C SER A 102 2.28 26.02 -6.48
N ASP A 103 2.84 25.75 -7.66
CA ASP A 103 2.62 26.51 -8.90
C ASP A 103 1.26 26.26 -9.55
N ALA A 104 0.51 25.24 -9.12
CA ALA A 104 -0.85 24.99 -9.58
C ALA A 104 -1.91 25.83 -8.84
N LEU A 105 -1.58 26.33 -7.65
CA LEU A 105 -2.47 27.17 -6.83
C LEU A 105 -1.91 28.59 -6.78
N ARG A 106 -2.65 29.57 -7.30
CA ARG A 106 -2.15 30.95 -7.47
C ARG A 106 -3.16 31.98 -6.99
N ALA A 107 -2.68 33.13 -6.54
CA ALA A 107 -3.53 34.28 -6.32
C ALA A 107 -4.18 34.71 -7.64
N ASP A 108 -5.50 34.67 -7.68
CA ASP A 108 -6.32 35.04 -8.83
C ASP A 108 -7.55 35.79 -8.30
N PRO A 109 -7.73 37.09 -8.60
CA PRO A 109 -8.91 37.85 -8.19
C PRO A 109 -10.24 37.23 -8.64
N CYS A 110 -10.24 36.49 -9.75
CA CYS A 110 -11.40 35.78 -10.30
C CYS A 110 -11.46 34.31 -9.84
N GLY A 111 -10.52 33.88 -9.00
CA GLY A 111 -10.44 32.52 -8.47
C GLY A 111 -11.64 32.16 -7.60
N SER A 112 -12.10 30.91 -7.73
CA SER A 112 -13.25 30.38 -6.99
C SER A 112 -12.92 29.98 -5.56
N LEU A 113 -11.64 29.78 -5.22
CA LEU A 113 -11.19 29.37 -3.90
C LEU A 113 -10.88 30.59 -3.04
N ARG A 114 -11.41 30.64 -1.82
CA ARG A 114 -11.02 31.64 -0.83
C ARG A 114 -10.05 31.03 0.16
N GLY A 115 -8.90 31.68 0.35
CA GLY A 115 -7.88 31.23 1.27
C GLY A 115 -7.35 32.33 2.18
N VAL A 116 -6.96 31.97 3.39
CA VAL A 116 -6.29 32.89 4.34
C VAL A 116 -4.79 32.63 4.32
N VAL A 117 -3.98 33.66 4.14
CA VAL A 117 -2.52 33.55 4.19
C VAL A 117 -2.09 33.23 5.63
N ARG A 118 -1.42 32.10 5.83
CA ARG A 118 -0.84 31.71 7.13
C ARG A 118 0.63 32.09 7.23
N GLY A 119 1.35 32.15 6.12
CA GLY A 119 2.74 32.59 6.11
C GLY A 119 3.41 32.51 4.76
N LEU A 120 4.65 32.98 4.69
CA LEU A 120 5.53 32.93 3.53
C LEU A 120 6.68 31.94 3.80
N HIS A 121 6.94 31.04 2.86
CA HIS A 121 8.09 30.14 2.89
C HIS A 121 9.09 30.55 1.82
N HIS A 122 10.32 30.84 2.21
CA HIS A 122 11.40 31.08 1.27
C HIS A 122 12.04 29.75 0.87
N ARG A 123 12.10 29.48 -0.42
CA ARG A 123 12.82 28.35 -1.02
C ARG A 123 13.99 28.87 -1.85
N PRO A 124 15.03 28.06 -2.12
CA PRO A 124 16.17 28.47 -2.95
C PRO A 124 15.79 29.02 -4.33
N ARG A 125 14.64 28.60 -4.88
CA ARG A 125 14.12 28.99 -6.21
C ARG A 125 12.91 29.92 -6.18
N GLY A 126 12.62 30.58 -5.06
CA GLY A 126 11.50 31.54 -4.96
C GLY A 126 10.79 31.52 -3.62
N ALA A 127 9.61 32.11 -3.54
CA ALA A 127 8.78 32.06 -2.33
C ALA A 127 7.46 31.35 -2.61
N THR A 128 6.99 30.56 -1.65
CA THR A 128 5.64 29.96 -1.64
C THR A 128 4.85 30.52 -0.47
N LEU A 129 3.53 30.61 -0.63
CA LEU A 129 2.62 31.01 0.43
C LEU A 129 2.01 29.78 1.06
N ARG A 130 2.00 29.70 2.39
CA ARG A 130 1.07 28.82 3.08
C ARG A 130 -0.27 29.51 3.18
N VAL A 131 -1.30 28.85 2.65
CA VAL A 131 -2.67 29.32 2.66
C VAL A 131 -3.58 28.26 3.25
N GLU A 132 -4.56 28.68 4.03
CA GLU A 132 -5.62 27.80 4.50
C GLU A 132 -6.85 27.97 3.60
N VAL A 133 -7.26 26.91 2.92
CA VAL A 133 -8.39 26.89 1.98
C VAL A 133 -9.34 25.76 2.39
N ALA A 134 -10.59 26.08 2.69
CA ALA A 134 -11.59 25.09 3.11
C ALA A 134 -11.11 24.19 4.27
N GLY A 135 -10.35 24.75 5.22
CA GLY A 135 -9.77 24.02 6.37
C GLY A 135 -8.53 23.18 6.06
N LEU A 136 -8.00 23.24 4.84
CA LEU A 136 -6.77 22.57 4.42
C LEU A 136 -5.62 23.55 4.38
N GLU A 137 -4.48 23.19 4.97
CA GLU A 137 -3.22 23.92 4.78
C GLU A 137 -2.56 23.49 3.47
N LEU A 138 -2.37 24.44 2.55
CA LEU A 138 -1.80 24.23 1.23
C LEU A 138 -0.67 25.22 0.96
N GLU A 139 0.21 24.88 0.04
CA GLU A 139 1.19 25.81 -0.54
C GLU A 139 0.71 26.35 -1.89
N ALA A 140 0.73 27.68 -2.04
CA ALA A 140 0.43 28.39 -3.27
C ALA A 140 1.67 29.14 -3.77
N ALA A 141 1.70 29.48 -5.06
CA ALA A 141 2.74 30.33 -5.62
C ALA A 141 2.63 31.74 -5.03
N ALA A 142 3.74 32.31 -4.59
CA ALA A 142 3.75 33.71 -4.18
C ALA A 142 3.50 34.64 -5.38
N PRO A 143 2.63 35.65 -5.26
CA PRO A 143 2.41 36.63 -6.32
C PRO A 143 3.67 37.46 -6.56
N VAL A 144 3.94 37.74 -7.83
CA VAL A 144 5.11 38.53 -8.23
C VAL A 144 4.86 40.01 -7.87
N GLY A 145 5.80 40.64 -7.17
CA GLY A 145 5.76 42.07 -6.87
C GLY A 145 4.85 42.48 -5.70
N ARG A 146 4.16 41.53 -5.05
CA ARG A 146 3.40 41.77 -3.82
C ARG A 146 3.70 40.68 -2.82
N VAL A 147 3.94 41.05 -1.56
CA VAL A 147 4.09 40.12 -0.44
C VAL A 147 2.82 40.18 0.41
N PRO A 148 1.92 39.18 0.31
CA PRO A 148 0.73 39.12 1.14
C PRO A 148 1.09 39.00 2.63
N ARG A 149 0.28 39.62 3.49
CA ARG A 149 0.50 39.57 4.94
C ARG A 149 -0.16 38.32 5.55
N PRO A 150 0.43 37.70 6.58
CA PRO A 150 -0.28 36.69 7.36
C PRO A 150 -1.62 37.23 7.88
N GLY A 151 -2.69 36.44 7.75
CA GLY A 151 -4.07 36.80 8.08
C GLY A 151 -4.85 37.42 6.91
N GLU A 152 -4.21 37.75 5.79
CA GLU A 152 -4.88 38.33 4.62
C GLU A 152 -5.71 37.27 3.88
N GLU A 153 -6.95 37.62 3.49
CA GLU A 153 -7.76 36.79 2.60
C GLU A 153 -7.39 37.03 1.14
N LEU A 154 -7.23 35.95 0.38
CA LEU A 154 -6.94 35.95 -1.04
C LEU A 154 -7.93 35.06 -1.79
N SER A 155 -8.36 35.55 -2.96
CA SER A 155 -8.95 34.69 -3.99
C SER A 155 -7.85 33.91 -4.69
N LEU A 156 -8.05 32.60 -4.84
CA LEU A 156 -7.09 31.65 -5.38
C LEU A 156 -7.72 30.90 -6.57
N GLY A 157 -6.94 30.75 -7.64
CA GLY A 157 -7.24 29.92 -8.79
C GLY A 157 -6.45 28.62 -8.74
N LEU A 158 -7.12 27.49 -9.00
CA LEU A 158 -6.48 26.19 -9.18
C LEU A 158 -6.40 25.85 -10.67
N GLU A 159 -5.18 25.70 -11.18
CA GLU A 159 -4.93 25.29 -12.57
C GLU A 159 -5.10 23.77 -12.68
N THR A 160 -6.32 23.33 -13.02
CA THR A 160 -6.71 21.90 -13.03
C THR A 160 -5.83 21.03 -13.92
N ALA A 161 -5.28 21.57 -15.01
CA ALA A 161 -4.33 20.87 -15.89
C ALA A 161 -2.99 20.50 -15.22
N ARG A 162 -2.69 21.07 -14.05
CA ARG A 162 -1.50 20.75 -13.23
C ARG A 162 -1.82 19.85 -12.05
N VAL A 163 -3.06 19.39 -11.94
CA VAL A 163 -3.50 18.49 -10.87
C VAL A 163 -3.43 17.07 -11.38
N THR A 164 -2.63 16.23 -10.74
CA THR A 164 -2.63 14.79 -11.00
C THR A 164 -3.54 14.10 -10.01
N VAL A 165 -4.56 13.41 -10.50
CA VAL A 165 -5.46 12.59 -9.66
C VAL A 165 -4.93 11.16 -9.61
N LEU A 166 -4.71 10.68 -8.40
CA LEU A 166 -4.14 9.38 -8.09
C LEU A 166 -5.22 8.53 -7.43
N PRO A 167 -5.73 7.48 -8.10
CA PRO A 167 -6.64 6.53 -7.48
C PRO A 167 -6.01 5.98 -6.21
N ARG A 168 -6.77 5.99 -5.12
CA ARG A 168 -6.40 5.24 -3.92
C ARG A 168 -7.07 3.89 -4.05
N PRO A 169 -6.35 2.79 -4.33
CA PRO A 169 -6.94 1.49 -4.16
C PRO A 169 -7.45 1.42 -2.72
N VAL A 170 -8.77 1.26 -2.58
CA VAL A 170 -9.39 0.92 -1.29
C VAL A 170 -9.05 -0.53 -1.07
N ASP A 171 -7.84 -0.77 -0.60
CA ASP A 171 -7.44 -2.08 -0.16
C ASP A 171 -7.90 -2.20 1.30
N VAL A 172 -8.85 -3.10 1.58
CA VAL A 172 -9.30 -3.39 2.94
C VAL A 172 -8.08 -3.77 3.80
N ASP A 173 -7.10 -4.45 3.20
CA ASP A 173 -5.82 -4.74 3.83
C ASP A 173 -5.03 -3.47 4.18
N HIS A 174 -5.07 -2.41 3.36
CA HIS A 174 -4.39 -1.15 3.67
C HIS A 174 -5.05 -0.43 4.86
N TRP A 175 -6.38 -0.38 4.90
CA TRP A 175 -7.12 0.20 6.02
C TRP A 175 -6.87 -0.55 7.33
N LEU A 176 -6.90 -1.89 7.30
CA LEU A 176 -6.59 -2.71 8.46
C LEU A 176 -5.13 -2.59 8.88
N ARG A 177 -4.20 -2.48 7.92
CA ARG A 177 -2.79 -2.24 8.22
C ARG A 177 -2.58 -0.91 8.92
N LEU A 178 -3.24 0.17 8.49
CA LEU A 178 -3.16 1.47 9.17
C LEU A 178 -3.71 1.41 10.60
N LEU A 179 -4.85 0.76 10.80
CA LEU A 179 -5.44 0.57 12.13
C LEU A 179 -4.53 -0.28 13.03
N LYS A 180 -4.03 -1.40 12.50
CA LYS A 180 -3.08 -2.30 13.17
C LYS A 180 -1.81 -1.57 13.56
N ASP A 181 -1.24 -0.78 12.65
CA ASP A 181 -0.03 0.00 12.90
C ASP A 181 -0.30 1.04 14.00
N GLN A 182 -1.43 1.76 13.99
CA GLN A 182 -1.79 2.70 15.05
C GLN A 182 -1.94 2.04 16.43
N LEU A 183 -2.53 0.84 16.49
CA LEU A 183 -2.73 0.09 17.73
C LEU A 183 -1.43 -0.51 18.27
N PHE A 184 -0.59 -1.08 17.40
CA PHE A 184 0.59 -1.84 17.82
C PHE A 184 1.87 -1.00 17.88
N GLN A 185 2.02 0.08 17.11
CA GLN A 185 3.18 0.99 17.15
C GLN A 185 3.60 1.41 18.57
N PRO A 186 2.71 1.84 19.48
CA PRO A 186 3.15 2.28 20.80
C PRO A 186 3.65 1.13 21.70
N ILE A 187 3.17 -0.09 21.47
CA ILE A 187 3.41 -1.24 22.37
C ILE A 187 4.54 -2.15 21.84
N ALA A 188 4.66 -2.26 20.52
CA ALA A 188 5.65 -3.09 19.83
C ALA A 188 7.10 -2.89 20.30
N PRO A 189 7.64 -1.66 20.46
CA PRO A 189 9.01 -1.48 20.95
C PRO A 189 9.17 -1.85 22.42
N VAL A 190 8.12 -1.76 23.23
CA VAL A 190 8.16 -2.16 24.65
C VAL A 190 8.22 -3.69 24.76
N ILE A 191 7.35 -4.39 24.03
CA ILE A 191 7.32 -5.85 24.00
C ILE A 191 8.61 -6.42 23.40
N GLY A 192 9.09 -5.83 22.30
CA GLY A 192 10.28 -6.31 21.58
C GLY A 192 11.59 -6.22 22.36
N ARG A 193 11.63 -5.46 23.46
CA ARG A 193 12.77 -5.46 24.40
C ARG A 193 12.91 -6.79 25.13
N TRP A 194 11.80 -7.47 25.40
CA TRP A 194 11.74 -8.67 26.23
C TRP A 194 11.41 -9.93 25.43
N VAL A 195 10.64 -9.80 24.37
CA VAL A 195 10.09 -10.93 23.60
C VAL A 195 10.65 -10.90 22.18
N HIS A 196 11.16 -12.04 21.73
CA HIS A 196 11.63 -12.20 20.36
C HIS A 196 10.42 -12.35 19.39
N PRO A 197 10.43 -11.72 18.20
CA PRO A 197 9.34 -11.85 17.21
C PRO A 197 8.93 -13.29 16.92
N ASN A 198 9.89 -14.18 16.64
CA ASN A 198 9.63 -15.60 16.38
C ASN A 198 8.87 -16.31 17.52
N LEU A 199 9.06 -15.91 18.78
CA LEU A 199 8.30 -16.48 19.89
C LEU A 199 6.82 -16.04 19.81
N ILE A 200 6.57 -14.80 19.37
CA ILE A 200 5.21 -14.30 19.14
C ILE A 200 4.54 -15.11 18.03
N SER A 201 5.24 -15.39 16.92
CA SER A 201 4.73 -16.26 15.83
C SER A 201 4.41 -17.68 16.33
N LEU A 202 5.26 -18.27 17.18
CA LEU A 202 5.01 -19.58 17.79
C LEU A 202 3.81 -19.57 18.75
N LEU A 203 3.65 -18.50 19.54
CA LEU A 203 2.47 -18.32 20.40
C LEU A 203 1.20 -18.13 19.56
N ALA A 204 1.29 -17.43 18.43
CA ALA A 204 0.19 -17.29 17.47
C ALA A 204 -0.21 -18.67 16.90
N LEU A 205 0.76 -19.50 16.52
CA LEU A 205 0.51 -20.89 16.10
C LEU A 205 -0.22 -21.69 17.19
N LEU A 206 0.25 -21.65 18.44
CA LEU A 206 -0.37 -22.37 19.55
C LEU A 206 -1.82 -21.92 19.77
N ALA A 207 -2.09 -20.61 19.70
CA ALA A 207 -3.43 -20.07 19.79
C ALA A 207 -4.33 -20.52 18.62
N GLY A 208 -3.79 -20.56 17.39
CA GLY A 208 -4.51 -21.04 16.20
C GLY A 208 -4.84 -22.53 16.26
N LEU A 209 -3.89 -23.36 16.71
CA LEU A 209 -4.13 -24.79 16.95
C LEU A 209 -5.15 -25.02 18.08
N ALA A 210 -5.08 -24.22 19.15
CA ALA A 210 -6.09 -24.25 20.21
C ALA A 210 -7.48 -23.88 19.67
N ALA A 211 -7.57 -22.89 18.77
CA ALA A 211 -8.82 -22.52 18.11
C ALA A 211 -9.40 -23.70 17.30
N ALA A 212 -8.57 -24.38 16.51
CA ALA A 212 -8.97 -25.56 15.76
C ALA A 212 -9.44 -26.72 16.66
N LEU A 213 -8.71 -27.00 17.74
CA LEU A 213 -9.07 -28.04 18.72
C LEU A 213 -10.39 -27.72 19.43
N LEU A 214 -10.58 -26.47 19.86
CA LEU A 214 -11.83 -26.03 20.49
C LEU A 214 -13.01 -26.10 19.51
N ALA A 215 -12.78 -25.78 18.23
CA ALA A 215 -13.79 -25.94 17.19
C ALA A 215 -14.15 -27.41 16.98
N ALA A 216 -13.17 -28.33 16.98
CA ALA A 216 -13.39 -29.77 16.90
C ALA A 216 -14.19 -30.32 18.08
N GLN A 217 -14.08 -29.69 19.25
CA GLN A 217 -14.87 -30.02 20.44
C GLN A 217 -16.25 -29.36 20.46
N GLY A 218 -16.64 -28.63 19.41
CA GLY A 218 -17.91 -27.89 19.35
C GLY A 218 -17.97 -26.66 20.27
N ARG A 219 -16.82 -26.18 20.79
CA ARG A 219 -16.76 -25.02 21.71
C ARG A 219 -16.62 -23.71 20.94
N THR A 220 -17.72 -23.25 20.34
CA THR A 220 -17.83 -22.03 19.50
C THR A 220 -17.17 -20.77 20.09
N VAL A 221 -17.52 -20.40 21.32
CA VAL A 221 -16.98 -19.16 21.93
C VAL A 221 -15.48 -19.29 22.19
N GLY A 222 -15.04 -20.45 22.70
CA GLY A 222 -13.63 -20.70 22.98
C GLY A 222 -12.77 -20.70 21.72
N SER A 223 -13.25 -21.31 20.65
CA SER A 223 -12.53 -21.34 19.38
C SER A 223 -12.41 -19.95 18.76
N PHE A 224 -13.47 -19.14 18.80
CA PHE A 224 -13.43 -17.75 18.34
C PHE A 224 -12.45 -16.90 19.15
N VAL A 225 -12.46 -17.00 20.49
CA VAL A 225 -11.53 -16.24 21.36
C VAL A 225 -10.08 -16.63 21.08
N ALA A 226 -9.78 -17.93 20.97
CA ALA A 226 -8.45 -18.42 20.64
C ALA A 226 -8.00 -17.96 19.24
N TRP A 227 -8.93 -17.92 18.27
CA TRP A 227 -8.70 -17.39 16.93
C TRP A 227 -8.38 -15.90 16.95
N SER A 228 -9.15 -15.08 17.67
CA SER A 228 -8.88 -13.65 17.81
C SER A 228 -7.52 -13.38 18.47
N ALA A 229 -7.15 -14.18 19.48
CA ALA A 229 -5.82 -14.10 20.08
C ALA A 229 -4.71 -14.46 19.07
N CYS A 230 -4.89 -15.53 18.31
CA CYS A 230 -3.99 -15.93 17.23
C CYS A 230 -3.75 -14.78 16.24
N ARG A 231 -4.83 -14.17 15.71
CA ARG A 231 -4.73 -13.06 14.74
C ARG A 231 -4.12 -11.78 15.32
N THR A 232 -4.31 -11.55 16.62
CA THR A 232 -3.68 -10.41 17.31
C THR A 232 -2.17 -10.61 17.43
N LEU A 233 -1.73 -11.83 17.79
CA LEU A 233 -0.31 -12.17 17.96
C LEU A 233 0.44 -12.19 16.61
N ASP A 234 -0.16 -12.80 15.60
CA ASP A 234 0.27 -12.76 14.19
C ASP A 234 0.33 -11.31 13.66
N GLY A 235 -0.57 -10.47 14.19
CA GLY A 235 -0.48 -9.05 13.95
C GLY A 235 0.78 -8.41 14.52
N LEU A 236 1.11 -8.79 15.75
CA LEU A 236 2.09 -8.14 16.59
C LEU A 236 3.53 -8.51 16.23
N ASP A 237 3.80 -9.74 15.80
CA ASP A 237 5.17 -10.23 15.57
C ASP A 237 5.94 -9.41 14.52
N GLY A 238 5.33 -9.09 13.38
CA GLY A 238 5.90 -8.29 12.33
C GLY A 238 6.06 -6.83 12.74
N SER A 239 5.12 -6.31 13.53
CA SER A 239 5.22 -4.96 14.10
C SER A 239 6.37 -4.86 15.11
N VAL A 240 6.55 -5.88 15.97
CA VAL A 240 7.66 -5.97 16.90
C VAL A 240 8.99 -6.11 16.15
N ALA A 241 9.06 -7.00 15.15
CA ALA A 241 10.27 -7.19 14.34
C ALA A 241 10.74 -5.89 13.67
N ARG A 242 9.80 -5.10 13.13
CA ARG A 242 10.09 -3.77 12.55
C ARG A 242 10.53 -2.77 13.61
N ALA A 243 9.84 -2.70 14.75
CA ALA A 243 10.11 -1.71 15.79
C ALA A 243 11.48 -1.88 16.46
N VAL A 244 12.00 -3.11 16.57
CA VAL A 244 13.31 -3.39 17.20
C VAL A 244 14.41 -3.77 16.21
N GLY A 245 14.17 -3.64 14.90
CA GLY A 245 15.16 -3.92 13.86
C GLY A 245 15.61 -5.39 13.78
N ARG A 246 14.72 -6.34 14.09
CA ARG A 246 14.98 -7.79 14.09
C ARG A 246 14.25 -8.54 12.96
N GLN A 247 14.01 -7.87 11.83
CA GLN A 247 13.46 -8.53 10.65
C GLN A 247 14.47 -9.54 10.08
N SER A 248 14.01 -10.74 9.72
CA SER A 248 14.87 -11.79 9.16
C SER A 248 14.09 -12.67 8.20
N ASP A 249 14.79 -13.26 7.22
CA ASP A 249 14.21 -14.20 6.25
C ASP A 249 13.61 -15.42 6.94
N PHE A 250 14.29 -15.94 7.97
CA PHE A 250 13.78 -17.05 8.77
C PHE A 250 12.49 -16.66 9.51
N GLY A 251 12.42 -15.44 10.05
CA GLY A 251 11.20 -14.93 10.70
C GLY A 251 10.01 -14.88 9.74
N GLY A 252 10.23 -14.34 8.52
CA GLY A 252 9.18 -14.29 7.50
C GLY A 252 8.77 -15.69 6.98
N TYR A 253 9.72 -16.62 6.89
CA TYR A 253 9.44 -18.02 6.57
C TYR A 253 8.60 -18.69 7.66
N LEU A 254 8.99 -18.51 8.94
CA LEU A 254 8.28 -19.06 10.09
C LEU A 254 6.84 -18.54 10.14
N ASP A 255 6.66 -17.23 10.02
CA ASP A 255 5.37 -16.53 9.96
C ASP A 255 4.45 -17.17 8.90
N THR A 256 4.93 -17.21 7.65
CA THR A 256 4.21 -17.83 6.52
C THR A 256 3.83 -19.29 6.83
N LEU A 257 4.79 -20.09 7.32
CA LEU A 257 4.56 -21.50 7.63
C LEU A 257 3.49 -21.67 8.72
N THR A 258 3.58 -20.89 9.79
CA THR A 258 2.60 -20.94 10.89
C THR A 258 1.21 -20.56 10.42
N ASP A 259 1.10 -19.58 9.53
CA ASP A 259 -0.16 -19.15 8.95
C ASP A 259 -0.82 -20.26 8.13
N PHE A 260 -0.07 -20.94 7.26
CA PHE A 260 -0.59 -22.08 6.49
C PHE A 260 -1.05 -23.23 7.36
N VAL A 261 -0.33 -23.54 8.45
CA VAL A 261 -0.73 -24.57 9.40
C VAL A 261 -2.07 -24.21 10.04
N VAL A 262 -2.23 -22.96 10.49
CA VAL A 262 -3.47 -22.49 11.11
C VAL A 262 -4.63 -22.46 10.10
N TYR A 263 -4.40 -21.96 8.88
CA TYR A 263 -5.41 -21.93 7.82
C TYR A 263 -5.86 -23.33 7.38
N ALA A 264 -5.01 -24.34 7.49
CA ALA A 264 -5.43 -25.73 7.29
C ALA A 264 -6.18 -26.28 8.52
N ALA A 265 -5.68 -26.03 9.72
CA ALA A 265 -6.19 -26.64 10.95
C ALA A 265 -7.60 -26.16 11.32
N VAL A 266 -7.90 -24.86 11.19
CA VAL A 266 -9.17 -24.27 11.62
C VAL A 266 -10.38 -24.85 10.86
N PRO A 267 -10.40 -24.90 9.51
CA PRO A 267 -11.48 -25.56 8.76
C PRO A 267 -11.66 -27.02 9.14
N VAL A 268 -10.56 -27.77 9.30
CA VAL A 268 -10.59 -29.17 9.73
C VAL A 268 -11.22 -29.29 11.13
N GLY A 269 -10.85 -28.42 12.06
CA GLY A 269 -11.45 -28.35 13.39
C GLY A 269 -12.97 -28.16 13.32
N VAL A 270 -13.44 -27.22 12.51
CA VAL A 270 -14.89 -26.98 12.33
C VAL A 270 -15.60 -28.21 11.74
N LEU A 271 -15.00 -28.87 10.75
CA LEU A 271 -15.55 -30.08 10.12
C LEU A 271 -15.66 -31.26 11.10
N LEU A 272 -14.70 -31.39 12.01
CA LEU A 272 -14.72 -32.42 13.05
C LEU A 272 -15.78 -32.15 14.12
N GLY A 273 -15.98 -30.88 14.49
CA GLY A 273 -16.98 -30.49 15.49
C GLY A 273 -18.42 -30.48 14.98
N HIS A 274 -18.61 -30.21 13.69
CA HIS A 274 -19.92 -30.16 13.04
C HIS A 274 -19.92 -30.98 11.74
N PRO A 275 -19.81 -32.31 11.85
CA PRO A 275 -19.68 -33.17 10.67
C PRO A 275 -20.99 -33.17 9.88
N SER A 276 -20.90 -32.84 8.60
CA SER A 276 -21.94 -33.13 7.62
C SER A 276 -21.30 -33.47 6.28
N GLU A 277 -21.92 -34.35 5.51
CA GLU A 277 -21.38 -34.76 4.22
C GLU A 277 -21.20 -33.56 3.27
N ALA A 278 -22.16 -32.63 3.27
CA ALA A 278 -22.09 -31.41 2.48
C ALA A 278 -20.93 -30.50 2.93
N ALA A 279 -20.72 -30.34 4.24
CA ALA A 279 -19.61 -29.54 4.78
C ALA A 279 -18.26 -30.18 4.43
N TRP A 280 -18.12 -31.51 4.54
CA TRP A 280 -16.88 -32.21 4.17
C TRP A 280 -16.51 -32.02 2.71
N ARG A 281 -17.48 -32.13 1.79
CA ARG A 281 -17.24 -31.87 0.36
C ARG A 281 -16.80 -30.43 0.11
N ALA A 282 -17.49 -29.46 0.73
CA ALA A 282 -17.16 -28.04 0.60
C ALA A 282 -15.79 -27.70 1.21
N GLY A 283 -15.48 -28.27 2.37
CA GLY A 283 -14.20 -28.09 3.07
C GLY A 283 -13.03 -28.72 2.31
N LEU A 284 -13.22 -29.91 1.73
CA LEU A 284 -12.23 -30.53 0.85
C LEU A 284 -11.94 -29.65 -0.37
N PHE A 285 -12.99 -29.08 -0.98
CA PHE A 285 -12.86 -28.13 -2.08
C PHE A 285 -12.05 -26.89 -1.64
N LEU A 286 -12.40 -26.26 -0.52
CA LEU A 286 -11.66 -25.11 0.02
C LEU A 286 -10.18 -25.43 0.23
N LEU A 287 -9.87 -26.55 0.92
CA LEU A 287 -8.49 -26.95 1.20
C LEU A 287 -7.71 -27.26 -0.09
N ALA A 288 -8.34 -27.93 -1.07
CA ALA A 288 -7.72 -28.20 -2.37
C ALA A 288 -7.40 -26.90 -3.12
N VAL A 289 -8.35 -25.94 -3.13
CA VAL A 289 -8.11 -24.63 -3.75
C VAL A 289 -7.03 -23.85 -3.01
N PHE A 290 -6.98 -23.91 -1.68
CA PHE A 290 -5.91 -23.26 -0.92
C PHE A 290 -4.53 -23.84 -1.23
N TYR A 291 -4.42 -25.16 -1.40
CA TYR A 291 -3.19 -25.79 -1.84
C TYR A 291 -2.73 -25.26 -3.20
N VAL A 292 -3.64 -25.18 -4.17
CA VAL A 292 -3.37 -24.59 -5.50
C VAL A 292 -2.99 -23.11 -5.38
N ASN A 293 -3.70 -22.35 -4.55
CA ASN A 293 -3.43 -20.93 -4.33
C ASN A 293 -2.04 -20.69 -3.71
N ALA A 294 -1.65 -21.50 -2.72
CA ALA A 294 -0.34 -21.46 -2.08
C ALA A 294 0.77 -21.71 -3.11
N ALA A 295 0.66 -22.79 -3.88
CA ALA A 295 1.62 -23.14 -4.93
C ALA A 295 1.73 -22.03 -5.98
N SER A 296 0.59 -21.53 -6.46
CA SER A 296 0.53 -20.42 -7.41
C SER A 296 1.19 -19.14 -6.87
N TRP A 297 0.95 -18.81 -5.60
CA TRP A 297 1.47 -17.59 -4.99
C TRP A 297 2.98 -17.69 -4.76
N MET A 298 3.43 -18.77 -4.11
CA MET A 298 4.85 -18.98 -3.78
C MET A 298 5.71 -19.12 -5.03
N TYR A 299 5.24 -19.87 -6.03
CA TYR A 299 6.01 -20.07 -7.26
C TYR A 299 6.13 -18.78 -8.07
N LEU A 300 5.04 -18.01 -8.16
CA LEU A 300 5.07 -16.70 -8.80
C LEU A 300 6.00 -15.73 -8.05
N ALA A 301 5.91 -15.67 -6.73
CA ALA A 301 6.79 -14.85 -5.90
C ALA A 301 8.27 -15.21 -6.12
N ALA A 302 8.60 -16.50 -6.19
CA ALA A 302 9.96 -16.96 -6.47
C ALA A 302 10.45 -16.58 -7.87
N ILE A 303 9.60 -16.68 -8.90
CA ILE A 303 9.92 -16.23 -10.27
C ILE A 303 10.20 -14.73 -10.28
N LEU A 304 9.33 -13.94 -9.64
CA LEU A 304 9.45 -12.48 -9.59
C LEU A 304 10.72 -12.06 -8.84
N GLU A 305 11.04 -12.71 -7.72
CA GLU A 305 12.27 -12.47 -6.97
C GLU A 305 13.52 -12.81 -7.80
N ARG A 306 13.51 -13.96 -8.51
CA ARG A 306 14.61 -14.35 -9.40
C ARG A 306 14.78 -13.35 -10.54
N ARG A 307 13.68 -12.88 -11.15
CA ARG A 307 13.72 -11.84 -12.19
C ARG A 307 14.27 -10.53 -11.62
N ASN A 308 13.81 -10.07 -10.46
CA ASN A 308 14.32 -8.87 -9.80
C ASN A 308 15.83 -8.96 -9.52
N ARG A 309 16.34 -10.12 -9.10
CA ARG A 309 17.79 -10.37 -8.91
C ARG A 309 18.57 -10.39 -10.22
N GLY A 310 18.04 -11.00 -11.28
CA GLY A 310 18.65 -10.98 -12.61
C GLY A 310 18.72 -9.56 -13.19
N VAL A 311 17.65 -8.79 -13.02
CA VAL A 311 17.54 -7.38 -13.39
C VAL A 311 18.54 -6.49 -12.64
N ALA A 312 18.82 -6.78 -11.36
CA ALA A 312 19.87 -6.09 -10.60
C ALA A 312 21.28 -6.32 -11.17
N THR A 313 21.48 -7.42 -11.92
CA THR A 313 22.76 -7.72 -12.59
C THR A 313 22.85 -7.27 -14.04
N THR A 314 21.73 -7.10 -14.77
CA THR A 314 21.70 -6.75 -16.20
C THR A 314 21.11 -5.37 -16.54
N GLY A 315 20.55 -4.63 -15.58
CA GLY A 315 20.22 -3.20 -15.72
C GLY A 315 18.87 -2.86 -16.37
N GLU A 316 18.11 -3.82 -16.92
CA GLU A 316 16.77 -3.58 -17.48
C GLU A 316 15.67 -3.92 -16.48
N ARG A 317 14.89 -2.92 -16.03
CA ARG A 317 13.95 -3.04 -14.90
C ARG A 317 12.48 -3.11 -15.33
N THR A 318 11.82 -4.20 -14.95
CA THR A 318 10.36 -4.24 -14.73
C THR A 318 10.10 -4.92 -13.38
N THR A 319 10.02 -4.14 -12.30
CA THR A 319 9.59 -4.68 -11.01
C THR A 319 8.10 -4.96 -11.09
N VAL A 320 7.74 -6.23 -11.04
CA VAL A 320 6.34 -6.64 -11.17
C VAL A 320 5.77 -6.89 -9.77
N THR A 321 4.91 -5.99 -9.28
CA THR A 321 4.22 -6.14 -8.00
C THR A 321 3.13 -7.18 -8.10
N MET A 322 3.01 -8.07 -7.10
CA MET A 322 1.97 -9.11 -7.03
C MET A 322 0.58 -8.50 -7.26
N PRO A 323 -0.29 -9.11 -8.09
CA PRO A 323 -1.63 -8.59 -8.30
C PRO A 323 -2.46 -8.70 -7.01
N PRO A 324 -3.36 -7.73 -6.74
CA PRO A 324 -4.27 -7.79 -5.59
C PRO A 324 -5.19 -9.01 -5.69
N ALA A 325 -5.60 -9.53 -4.54
CA ALA A 325 -6.50 -10.67 -4.41
C ALA A 325 -7.87 -10.22 -3.89
N ILE A 326 -8.95 -10.87 -4.32
CA ILE A 326 -10.30 -10.67 -3.81
C ILE A 326 -10.43 -11.17 -2.36
N VAL A 327 -9.72 -12.26 -2.05
CA VAL A 327 -9.63 -12.82 -0.70
C VAL A 327 -8.16 -12.82 -0.33
N ALA A 328 -7.79 -11.86 0.50
CA ALA A 328 -6.45 -11.68 1.01
C ALA A 328 -6.42 -12.01 2.51
N GLY A 329 -5.57 -11.31 3.28
CA GLY A 329 -5.41 -11.57 4.71
C GLY A 329 -6.66 -11.17 5.49
N ALA A 330 -7.15 -9.95 5.28
CA ALA A 330 -8.32 -9.41 5.97
C ALA A 330 -9.57 -10.27 5.78
N GLU A 331 -9.90 -10.61 4.53
CA GLU A 331 -11.10 -11.38 4.22
C GLU A 331 -11.01 -12.77 4.83
N THR A 332 -9.84 -13.39 4.84
CA THR A 332 -9.61 -14.68 5.51
C THR A 332 -9.91 -14.60 7.00
N VAL A 333 -9.48 -13.53 7.67
CA VAL A 333 -9.80 -13.29 9.09
C VAL A 333 -11.30 -13.20 9.33
N ILE A 334 -12.02 -12.47 8.46
CA ILE A 334 -13.47 -12.30 8.55
C ILE A 334 -14.19 -13.64 8.31
N PHE A 335 -13.86 -14.35 7.22
CA PHE A 335 -14.48 -15.63 6.90
C PHE A 335 -14.33 -16.63 8.03
N TYR A 336 -13.14 -16.74 8.62
CA TYR A 336 -12.87 -17.69 9.70
C TYR A 336 -13.54 -17.27 11.00
N SER A 337 -13.61 -15.96 11.27
CA SER A 337 -14.35 -15.44 12.42
C SER A 337 -15.83 -15.81 12.35
N VAL A 338 -16.47 -15.60 11.19
CA VAL A 338 -17.87 -15.96 10.97
C VAL A 338 -18.06 -17.48 11.02
N LEU A 339 -17.16 -18.24 10.41
CA LEU A 339 -17.16 -19.70 10.43
C LEU A 339 -17.13 -20.26 11.85
N LEU A 340 -16.28 -19.70 12.71
CA LEU A 340 -16.13 -20.14 14.10
C LEU A 340 -17.30 -19.71 14.98
N LEU A 341 -17.90 -18.54 14.73
CA LEU A 341 -19.07 -18.05 15.47
C LEU A 341 -20.37 -18.75 15.06
N VAL A 342 -20.51 -19.11 13.79
CA VAL A 342 -21.71 -19.73 13.23
C VAL A 342 -21.34 -20.98 12.42
N PRO A 343 -20.93 -22.09 13.08
CA PRO A 343 -20.50 -23.31 12.38
C PRO A 343 -21.57 -23.93 11.48
N ALA A 344 -22.86 -23.66 11.75
CA ALA A 344 -23.96 -24.08 10.89
C ALA A 344 -23.86 -23.56 9.45
N TRP A 345 -23.12 -22.46 9.23
CA TRP A 345 -22.91 -21.87 7.90
C TRP A 345 -21.65 -22.40 7.20
N ALA A 346 -20.94 -23.37 7.79
CA ALA A 346 -19.66 -23.88 7.26
C ALA A 346 -19.72 -24.29 5.79
N THR A 347 -20.77 -25.02 5.37
CA THR A 347 -20.94 -25.43 3.97
C THR A 347 -20.99 -24.24 3.01
N ILE A 348 -21.75 -23.19 3.36
CA ILE A 348 -21.91 -22.00 2.51
C ILE A 348 -20.59 -21.22 2.48
N ILE A 349 -19.99 -21.01 3.65
CA ILE A 349 -18.74 -20.25 3.80
C ILE A 349 -17.60 -20.92 3.03
N PHE A 350 -17.45 -22.24 3.14
CA PHE A 350 -16.40 -22.98 2.43
C PHE A 350 -16.55 -22.93 0.91
N TRP A 351 -17.78 -23.07 0.37
CA TRP A 351 -18.01 -22.91 -1.06
C TRP A 351 -17.72 -21.50 -1.54
N LEU A 352 -18.25 -20.49 -0.84
CA LEU A 352 -18.07 -19.08 -1.19
C LEU A 352 -16.59 -18.72 -1.18
N MET A 353 -15.91 -18.96 -0.06
CA MET A 353 -14.51 -18.64 0.12
C MET A 353 -13.64 -19.42 -0.88
N GLY A 354 -13.86 -20.72 -1.04
CA GLY A 354 -13.11 -21.54 -1.99
C GLY A 354 -13.27 -21.05 -3.43
N THR A 355 -14.47 -20.64 -3.82
CA THR A 355 -14.72 -20.07 -5.16
C THR A 355 -13.98 -18.75 -5.35
N LEU A 356 -14.02 -17.86 -4.37
CA LEU A 356 -13.32 -16.56 -4.44
C LEU A 356 -11.79 -16.75 -4.48
N VAL A 357 -11.25 -17.69 -3.71
CA VAL A 357 -9.82 -18.02 -3.75
C VAL A 357 -9.44 -18.65 -5.09
N LEU A 358 -10.30 -19.48 -5.69
CA LEU A 358 -10.07 -20.03 -7.03
C LEU A 358 -10.04 -18.93 -8.09
N LEU A 359 -10.93 -17.94 -7.97
CA LEU A 359 -10.91 -16.74 -8.82
C LEU A 359 -9.60 -15.96 -8.65
N ASN A 360 -9.05 -15.83 -7.43
CA ASN A 360 -7.74 -15.22 -7.22
C ASN A 360 -6.64 -15.93 -8.00
N VAL A 361 -6.64 -17.26 -8.02
CA VAL A 361 -5.69 -18.05 -8.82
C VAL A 361 -5.85 -17.75 -10.31
N GLY A 362 -7.08 -17.72 -10.82
CA GLY A 362 -7.37 -17.40 -12.22
C GLY A 362 -6.94 -15.98 -12.60
N LEU A 363 -7.23 -14.99 -11.77
CA LEU A 363 -6.80 -13.59 -11.97
C LEU A 363 -5.27 -13.48 -11.96
N ARG A 364 -4.60 -14.18 -11.03
CA ARG A 364 -3.14 -14.21 -10.94
C ARG A 364 -2.53 -14.86 -12.19
N LEU A 365 -3.12 -15.93 -12.70
CA LEU A 365 -2.68 -16.59 -13.93
C LEU A 365 -2.85 -15.69 -15.16
N ALA A 366 -4.01 -15.05 -15.30
CA ALA A 366 -4.28 -14.11 -16.40
C ALA A 366 -3.34 -12.90 -16.35
N TRP A 367 -3.03 -12.42 -15.16
CA TRP A 367 -2.05 -11.37 -14.95
C TRP A 367 -0.63 -11.82 -15.32
N ALA A 368 -0.22 -13.02 -14.89
CA ALA A 368 1.10 -13.56 -15.19
C ALA A 368 1.28 -13.74 -16.70
N TRP A 369 0.28 -14.31 -17.39
CA TRP A 369 0.29 -14.44 -18.85
C TRP A 369 0.52 -13.13 -19.60
N ARG A 370 0.06 -12.00 -19.05
CA ARG A 370 0.19 -10.67 -19.69
C ARG A 370 1.50 -9.96 -19.35
N ARG A 371 2.21 -10.36 -18.29
CA ARG A 371 3.34 -9.58 -17.73
C ARG A 371 4.63 -10.37 -17.52
N ILE A 372 4.58 -11.70 -17.55
CA ILE A 372 5.72 -12.60 -17.40
C ILE A 372 6.07 -13.21 -18.74
#